data_AF-A0A2N2LNF2-F1
#
_entry.id   AF-A0A2N2LNF2-F1
#
_cell.length_a   1.000
_cell.length_b   1.000
_cell.length_c   1.000
_cell.angle_alpha   90.00
_cell.angle_beta   90.00
_cell.angle_gamma   90.00
#
_symmetry.space_group_name_H-M   'P 1'
#
loop_
_entity.id
_entity.type
_entity.pdbx_description
1 polymer ?
#
loop_
_entity_poly.entity_id
_entity_poly.type
_entity_poly.pdbx_seq_one_letter_code
_entity_poly.pdbx_strand_id
1 'polypeptide(L)'
;MNQSEAEAPAKFEHNGNKLAFIGCNEAGPTFVWVQDYRPGVLRCDFDHMAELVRQLVEDGFMPIVTYQYWESFQFEAMPYQKNHSYQMVDAGAVIVSGSQAHLPMSMDIYRNGFIHYGLGNLFFDQMDIPVIGTRREFLDRHIFYDGKYLGAQLFTALLENYAQPRPMTDDEREKLLEDAFNYFQYIP
;
A
#
# COMPACT_ATOMS: atom_id res chain seq x y z
N MET A 1 -9.18 -12.27 -16.63
CA MET A 1 -8.98 -10.84 -16.38
C MET A 1 -8.71 -10.16 -17.70
N ASN A 2 -9.77 -9.67 -18.33
CA ASN A 2 -9.68 -8.65 -19.37
C ASN A 2 -9.49 -7.25 -18.72
N GLN A 3 -9.35 -6.19 -19.52
CA GLN A 3 -9.15 -4.81 -19.01
C GLN A 3 -10.22 -4.38 -18.00
N SER A 4 -11.50 -4.57 -18.34
CA SER A 4 -12.62 -4.16 -17.47
C SER A 4 -12.65 -4.95 -16.16
N GLU A 5 -12.31 -6.25 -16.20
CA GLU A 5 -12.17 -7.07 -14.99
C GLU A 5 -10.99 -6.64 -14.12
N ALA A 6 -9.92 -6.12 -14.71
CA ALA A 6 -8.74 -5.61 -13.99
C ALA A 6 -9.01 -4.23 -13.35
N GLU A 7 -9.86 -3.41 -13.98
CA GLU A 7 -10.32 -2.11 -13.46
C GLU A 7 -11.39 -2.24 -12.38
N ALA A 8 -12.13 -3.37 -12.36
CA ALA A 8 -13.24 -3.56 -11.44
C ALA A 8 -12.77 -3.58 -9.98
N PRO A 9 -13.35 -2.74 -9.10
CA PRO A 9 -13.02 -2.76 -7.68
C PRO A 9 -13.53 -4.04 -7.03
N ALA A 10 -12.75 -4.60 -6.11
CA ALA A 10 -13.21 -5.69 -5.26
C ALA A 10 -14.01 -5.11 -4.07
N LYS A 11 -15.33 -5.23 -4.12
CA LYS A 11 -16.26 -4.70 -3.11
C LYS A 11 -16.61 -5.77 -2.06
N PHE A 12 -16.56 -5.39 -0.79
CA PHE A 12 -16.89 -6.25 0.34
C PHE A 12 -17.83 -5.53 1.30
N GLU A 13 -18.86 -6.23 1.76
CA GLU A 13 -19.70 -5.79 2.87
C GLU A 13 -19.52 -6.74 4.06
N HIS A 14 -19.09 -6.22 5.21
CA HIS A 14 -18.82 -7.04 6.38
C HIS A 14 -19.12 -6.29 7.69
N ASN A 15 -19.98 -6.87 8.53
CA ASN A 15 -20.43 -6.29 9.80
C ASN A 15 -20.90 -4.82 9.65
N GLY A 16 -21.63 -4.52 8.56
CA GLY A 16 -22.13 -3.18 8.25
C GLY A 16 -21.10 -2.22 7.62
N ASN A 17 -19.83 -2.62 7.51
CA ASN A 17 -18.81 -1.85 6.81
C ASN A 17 -18.81 -2.18 5.32
N LYS A 18 -18.69 -1.17 4.47
CA LYS A 18 -18.51 -1.31 3.03
C LYS A 18 -17.08 -0.95 2.67
N LEU A 19 -16.30 -1.92 2.20
CA LEU A 19 -14.90 -1.76 1.81
C LEU A 19 -14.75 -2.00 0.32
N ALA A 20 -13.96 -1.20 -0.37
CA ALA A 20 -13.68 -1.41 -1.78
C ALA A 20 -12.18 -1.33 -2.04
N PHE A 21 -11.60 -2.37 -2.62
CA PHE A 21 -10.19 -2.40 -2.99
C PHE A 21 -10.03 -2.07 -4.48
N ILE A 22 -9.12 -1.15 -4.77
CA ILE A 22 -8.66 -0.83 -6.12
C ILE A 22 -7.15 -0.98 -6.14
N GLY A 23 -6.60 -1.59 -7.19
CA GLY A 23 -5.15 -1.75 -7.31
C GLY A 23 -4.65 -1.57 -8.72
N CYS A 24 -3.41 -1.12 -8.86
CA CYS A 24 -2.72 -1.06 -10.14
C CYS A 24 -1.20 -1.19 -9.96
N ASN A 25 -0.53 -1.51 -11.06
CA ASN A 25 0.90 -1.59 -11.16
C ASN A 25 1.40 -0.47 -12.07
N GLU A 26 2.17 0.44 -11.49
CA GLU A 26 2.88 1.46 -12.26
C GLU A 26 4.20 0.88 -12.79
N ALA A 27 4.87 0.05 -11.99
CA ALA A 27 6.02 -0.71 -12.45
C ALA A 27 5.62 -1.77 -13.48
N GLY A 28 6.41 -1.83 -14.56
CA GLY A 28 6.33 -2.88 -15.56
C GLY A 28 7.07 -4.15 -15.12
N PRO A 29 7.54 -4.97 -16.09
CA PRO A 29 7.64 -4.71 -17.53
C PRO A 29 6.30 -4.80 -18.27
N THR A 30 6.20 -4.23 -19.48
CA THR A 30 4.94 -4.12 -20.24
C THR A 30 4.21 -5.44 -20.47
N PHE A 31 4.91 -6.57 -20.39
CA PHE A 31 4.30 -7.88 -20.60
C PHE A 31 3.45 -8.40 -19.44
N VAL A 32 3.58 -7.81 -18.23
CA VAL A 32 2.79 -8.20 -17.06
C VAL A 32 1.41 -7.53 -17.06
N TRP A 33 1.27 -6.42 -17.79
CA TRP A 33 0.01 -5.70 -17.88
C TRP A 33 -0.99 -6.45 -18.76
N VAL A 34 -2.26 -6.31 -18.37
CA VAL A 34 -3.40 -6.82 -19.12
C VAL A 34 -3.40 -6.24 -20.55
N GLN A 35 -3.82 -7.07 -21.50
CA GLN A 35 -3.98 -6.73 -22.91
C GLN A 35 -5.27 -7.38 -23.41
N ASP A 36 -5.80 -6.92 -24.54
CA ASP A 36 -7.01 -7.48 -25.14
C ASP A 36 -6.94 -9.00 -25.37
N TYR A 37 -5.73 -9.51 -25.60
CA TYR A 37 -5.47 -10.91 -25.95
C TYR A 37 -4.84 -11.73 -24.81
N ARG A 38 -4.57 -11.15 -23.63
CA ARG A 38 -4.02 -11.91 -22.49
C ARG A 38 -4.36 -11.29 -21.12
N PRO A 39 -4.54 -12.12 -20.08
CA PRO A 39 -4.68 -11.62 -18.73
C PRO A 39 -3.39 -10.97 -18.22
N GLY A 40 -3.55 -10.06 -17.27
CA GLY A 40 -2.44 -9.38 -16.60
C GLY A 40 -2.95 -8.45 -15.49
N VAL A 41 -2.04 -7.69 -14.90
CA VAL A 41 -2.36 -6.67 -13.90
C VAL A 41 -2.77 -5.36 -14.55
N LEU A 42 -3.57 -4.56 -13.86
CA LEU A 42 -3.95 -3.23 -14.32
C LEU A 42 -2.74 -2.29 -14.33
N ARG A 43 -2.50 -1.59 -15.44
CA ARG A 43 -1.55 -0.46 -15.45
C ARG A 43 -2.23 0.76 -14.82
N CYS A 44 -1.51 1.51 -13.99
CA CYS A 44 -2.10 2.68 -13.35
C CYS A 44 -2.54 3.76 -14.36
N ASP A 45 -3.76 4.25 -14.16
CA ASP A 45 -4.29 5.50 -14.71
C ASP A 45 -4.84 6.28 -13.52
N PHE A 46 -4.04 7.22 -13.00
CA PHE A 46 -4.35 7.89 -11.73
C PHE A 46 -5.60 8.75 -11.80
N ASP A 47 -5.90 9.37 -12.94
CA ASP A 47 -7.10 10.19 -13.10
C ASP A 47 -8.36 9.32 -13.14
N HIS A 48 -8.31 8.21 -13.88
CA HIS A 48 -9.41 7.25 -13.90
C HIS A 48 -9.63 6.60 -12.53
N MET A 49 -8.56 6.23 -11.84
CA MET A 49 -8.65 5.68 -10.49
C MET A 49 -9.24 6.68 -9.49
N ALA A 50 -8.86 7.97 -9.56
CA ALA A 50 -9.42 9.01 -8.70
C ALA A 50 -10.92 9.20 -8.95
N GLU A 51 -11.38 9.09 -10.20
CA GLU A 51 -12.80 9.10 -10.54
C GLU A 51 -13.53 7.87 -9.97
N LEU A 52 -12.96 6.67 -10.11
CA LEU A 52 -13.53 5.46 -9.54
C LEU A 52 -13.61 5.51 -8.00
N VAL A 53 -12.58 6.05 -7.33
CA VAL A 53 -12.59 6.28 -5.88
C VAL A 53 -13.75 7.20 -5.48
N ARG A 54 -13.96 8.31 -6.20
CA ARG A 54 -15.08 9.22 -5.93
C ARG A 54 -16.43 8.52 -6.08
N GLN A 55 -16.61 7.74 -7.14
CA GLN A 55 -17.84 6.94 -7.34
C GLN A 55 -18.07 5.93 -6.22
N LEU A 56 -17.02 5.26 -5.72
CA LEU A 56 -17.13 4.33 -4.60
C LEU A 56 -17.55 5.03 -3.31
N VAL A 57 -17.06 6.25 -3.06
CA VAL A 57 -17.48 7.06 -1.92
C VAL A 57 -18.96 7.42 -2.02
N GLU A 58 -19.44 7.81 -3.21
CA GLU A 58 -20.87 8.07 -3.46
C GLU A 58 -21.74 6.83 -3.25
N ASP A 59 -21.24 5.65 -3.61
CA ASP A 59 -21.86 4.34 -3.34
C ASP A 59 -21.81 3.94 -1.84
N GLY A 60 -21.15 4.73 -0.99
CA GLY A 60 -21.03 4.53 0.45
C GLY A 60 -19.93 3.55 0.87
N PHE A 61 -18.96 3.26 -0.01
CA PHE A 61 -17.80 2.43 0.32
C PHE A 61 -16.66 3.28 0.93
N MET A 62 -15.82 2.64 1.73
CA MET A 62 -14.51 3.13 2.14
C MET A 62 -13.45 2.56 1.18
N PRO A 63 -12.88 3.37 0.27
CA PRO A 63 -11.92 2.88 -0.72
C PRO A 63 -10.54 2.67 -0.11
N ILE A 64 -9.91 1.56 -0.48
CA ILE A 64 -8.56 1.17 -0.13
C ILE A 64 -7.80 1.01 -1.45
N VAL A 65 -6.77 1.83 -1.65
CA VAL A 65 -6.02 1.85 -2.91
C VAL A 65 -4.64 1.21 -2.69
N THR A 66 -4.24 0.33 -3.59
CA THR A 66 -2.93 -0.32 -3.55
C THR A 66 -2.12 -0.08 -4.82
N TYR A 67 -0.83 0.18 -4.67
CA TYR A 67 0.09 0.39 -5.77
C TYR A 67 1.24 -0.60 -5.76
N GLN A 68 1.64 -1.03 -6.95
CA GLN A 68 2.98 -1.58 -7.17
C GLN A 68 3.83 -0.53 -7.92
N TYR A 69 4.77 0.09 -7.20
CA TYR A 69 5.72 1.06 -7.77
C TYR A 69 7.02 0.39 -8.21
N TRP A 70 7.97 1.18 -8.71
CA TRP A 70 9.32 0.68 -8.97
C TRP A 70 10.07 0.43 -7.66
N GLU A 71 11.05 -0.45 -7.73
CA GLU A 71 11.99 -0.68 -6.64
C GLU A 71 12.75 0.61 -6.32
N SER A 72 12.83 0.95 -5.04
CA SER A 72 13.48 2.18 -4.57
C SER A 72 14.49 1.95 -3.45
N PHE A 73 14.39 0.83 -2.72
CA PHE A 73 15.30 0.42 -1.64
C PHE A 73 15.65 1.56 -0.65
N GLN A 74 14.66 2.35 -0.24
CA GLN A 74 14.83 3.48 0.67
C GLN A 74 13.60 3.70 1.55
N PHE A 75 13.76 4.36 2.70
CA PHE A 75 12.65 4.71 3.58
C PHE A 75 11.82 5.91 3.10
N GLU A 76 12.48 6.96 2.62
CA GLU A 76 11.75 8.16 2.19
C GLU A 76 10.92 7.89 0.95
N ALA A 77 9.63 8.23 1.00
CA ALA A 77 8.75 8.08 -0.15
C ALA A 77 9.12 9.06 -1.26
N MET A 78 9.13 8.56 -2.50
CA MET A 78 9.44 9.38 -3.66
C MET A 78 8.35 10.44 -3.89
N PRO A 79 8.68 11.63 -4.42
CA PRO A 79 7.70 12.69 -4.65
C PRO A 79 6.48 12.26 -5.49
N TYR A 80 6.67 11.39 -6.48
CA TYR A 80 5.56 10.88 -7.30
C TYR A 80 4.63 9.94 -6.51
N GLN A 81 5.18 9.11 -5.60
CA GLN A 81 4.37 8.24 -4.74
C GLN A 81 3.50 9.09 -3.81
N LYS A 82 4.07 10.17 -3.25
CA LYS A 82 3.33 11.13 -2.42
C LYS A 82 2.20 11.79 -3.21
N ASN A 83 2.50 12.34 -4.38
CA ASN A 83 1.52 13.03 -5.22
C ASN A 83 0.33 12.12 -5.57
N HIS A 84 0.59 10.93 -6.11
CA HIS A 84 -0.46 9.98 -6.47
C HIS A 84 -1.28 9.53 -5.25
N SER A 85 -0.63 9.30 -4.11
CA SER A 85 -1.33 8.89 -2.89
C SER A 85 -2.22 10.00 -2.33
N TYR A 86 -1.75 11.25 -2.32
CA TYR A 86 -2.57 12.39 -1.92
C TYR A 86 -3.75 12.59 -2.87
N GLN A 87 -3.57 12.39 -4.18
CA GLN A 87 -4.67 12.44 -5.16
C GLN A 87 -5.78 11.42 -4.82
N MET A 88 -5.44 10.19 -4.42
CA MET A 88 -6.45 9.21 -4.02
C MET A 88 -7.15 9.56 -2.73
N VAL A 89 -6.41 10.10 -1.75
CA VAL A 89 -6.99 10.55 -0.49
C VAL A 89 -7.91 11.75 -0.72
N ASP A 90 -7.53 12.70 -1.59
CA ASP A 90 -8.38 13.81 -2.03
C ASP A 90 -9.66 13.31 -2.73
N ALA A 91 -9.57 12.19 -3.47
CA ALA A 91 -10.72 11.50 -4.05
C ALA A 91 -11.59 10.76 -3.01
N GLY A 92 -11.08 10.54 -1.80
CA GLY A 92 -11.80 9.96 -0.66
C GLY A 92 -11.33 8.56 -0.24
N ALA A 93 -10.19 8.08 -0.73
CA ALA A 93 -9.58 6.85 -0.20
C ALA A 93 -9.19 7.01 1.26
N VAL A 94 -9.52 6.01 2.09
CA VAL A 94 -9.18 6.00 3.53
C VAL A 94 -7.81 5.41 3.80
N ILE A 95 -7.34 4.54 2.89
CA ILE A 95 -6.01 3.92 2.93
C ILE A 95 -5.41 3.95 1.54
N VAL A 96 -4.11 4.28 1.46
CA VAL A 96 -3.28 4.06 0.27
C VAL A 96 -2.03 3.27 0.67
N SER A 97 -1.79 2.13 0.03
CA SER A 97 -0.65 1.25 0.34
C SER A 97 0.21 1.01 -0.89
N GLY A 98 1.49 1.33 -0.82
CA GLY A 98 2.50 0.98 -1.82
C GLY A 98 3.16 -0.37 -1.54
N SER A 99 3.79 -0.95 -2.58
CA SER A 99 4.57 -2.18 -2.52
C SER A 99 5.77 -2.12 -3.50
N GLN A 100 6.51 -3.23 -3.63
CA GLN A 100 7.71 -3.42 -4.48
C GLN A 100 9.01 -2.75 -4.02
N ALA A 101 8.98 -1.79 -3.09
CA ALA A 101 10.21 -1.10 -2.66
C ALA A 101 11.28 -2.02 -2.02
N HIS A 102 10.91 -3.23 -1.61
CA HIS A 102 11.70 -4.24 -0.89
C HIS A 102 12.23 -3.81 0.50
N LEU A 103 12.24 -2.52 0.81
CA LEU A 103 12.38 -1.99 2.16
C LEU A 103 11.04 -1.44 2.64
N PRO A 104 10.81 -1.43 3.97
CA PRO A 104 9.80 -0.58 4.56
C PRO A 104 10.03 0.87 4.16
N MET A 105 8.96 1.58 3.86
CA MET A 105 8.98 3.00 3.55
C MET A 105 8.24 3.78 4.63
N SER A 106 8.41 5.09 4.56
CA SER A 106 7.70 6.07 5.39
C SER A 106 6.18 5.96 5.22
N MET A 107 5.50 6.62 6.14
CA MET A 107 4.05 6.73 6.19
C MET A 107 3.67 8.19 6.27
N ASP A 108 2.50 8.54 5.76
CA ASP A 108 1.90 9.85 5.95
C ASP A 108 0.46 9.70 6.45
N ILE A 109 0.02 10.64 7.27
CA ILE A 109 -1.40 10.93 7.45
C ILE A 109 -1.68 12.22 6.68
N TYR A 110 -2.47 12.10 5.62
CA TYR A 110 -2.90 13.23 4.80
C TYR A 110 -4.42 13.34 4.92
N ARG A 111 -4.92 14.48 5.41
CA ARG A 111 -6.31 14.69 5.81
C ARG A 111 -6.80 13.57 6.73
N ASN A 112 -7.76 12.78 6.25
CA ASN A 112 -8.33 11.64 6.97
C ASN A 112 -7.84 10.28 6.43
N GLY A 113 -6.88 10.28 5.49
CA GLY A 113 -6.33 9.08 4.86
C GLY A 113 -5.00 8.65 5.51
N PHE A 114 -4.83 7.34 5.67
CA PHE A 114 -3.55 6.74 6.04
C PHE A 114 -2.81 6.26 4.81
N ILE A 115 -1.53 6.61 4.69
CA ILE A 115 -0.69 6.23 3.56
C ILE A 115 0.55 5.51 4.09
N HIS A 116 0.84 4.34 3.53
CA HIS A 116 2.08 3.61 3.77
C HIS A 116 2.72 3.28 2.43
N TYR A 117 3.91 3.83 2.15
CA TYR A 117 4.48 3.78 0.80
C TYR A 117 5.14 2.44 0.44
N GLY A 118 5.37 1.56 1.41
CA GLY A 118 5.96 0.24 1.21
C GLY A 118 6.11 -0.52 2.53
N LEU A 119 5.59 -1.74 2.60
CA LEU A 119 5.57 -2.54 3.83
C LEU A 119 6.87 -3.36 4.07
N GLY A 120 7.74 -3.48 3.07
CA GLY A 120 8.86 -4.43 3.07
C GLY A 120 8.46 -5.82 2.54
N ASN A 121 9.25 -6.84 2.87
CA ASN A 121 9.17 -8.18 2.29
C ASN A 121 8.54 -9.20 3.27
N LEU A 122 7.24 -9.48 3.19
CA LEU A 122 6.60 -10.44 4.10
C LEU A 122 6.96 -11.92 3.79
N PHE A 123 6.80 -12.34 2.53
CA PHE A 123 7.09 -13.70 2.07
C PHE A 123 8.04 -13.66 0.87
N PHE A 124 9.31 -13.35 1.15
CA PHE A 124 10.33 -13.17 0.12
C PHE A 124 11.66 -13.83 0.51
N ASP A 125 12.59 -13.96 -0.43
CA ASP A 125 13.85 -14.68 -0.27
C ASP A 125 15.08 -13.75 -0.09
N GLN A 126 14.89 -12.44 0.04
CA GLN A 126 15.98 -11.50 0.27
C GLN A 126 16.43 -11.49 1.73
N MET A 127 17.72 -11.76 1.96
CA MET A 127 18.35 -11.80 3.28
C MET A 127 19.43 -10.72 3.42
N ASP A 128 19.04 -9.44 3.28
CA ASP A 128 19.95 -8.29 3.33
C ASP A 128 21.06 -8.29 2.26
N ILE A 129 20.83 -8.99 1.15
CA ILE A 129 21.75 -9.10 0.01
C ILE A 129 20.96 -8.89 -1.29
N PRO A 130 21.43 -8.04 -2.22
CA PRO A 130 22.61 -7.18 -2.11
C PRO A 130 22.37 -5.92 -1.25
N VAL A 131 21.13 -5.68 -0.82
CA VAL A 131 20.72 -4.47 -0.08
C VAL A 131 20.35 -4.83 1.35
N ILE A 132 21.00 -4.17 2.30
CA ILE A 132 20.73 -4.29 3.74
C ILE A 132 19.40 -3.62 4.09
N GLY A 133 18.60 -4.27 4.93
CA GLY A 133 17.31 -3.78 5.41
C GLY A 133 16.10 -4.43 4.73
N THR A 134 16.33 -5.28 3.71
CA THR A 134 15.30 -6.02 2.98
C THR A 134 14.59 -7.08 3.82
N ARG A 135 15.13 -7.39 5.00
CA ARG A 135 14.52 -8.27 5.99
C ARG A 135 13.55 -7.57 6.95
N ARG A 136 13.46 -6.24 6.93
CA ARG A 136 12.57 -5.50 7.83
C ARG A 136 11.18 -5.41 7.24
N GLU A 137 10.16 -5.54 8.08
CA GLU A 137 8.77 -5.61 7.62
C GLU A 137 7.83 -4.87 8.57
N PHE A 138 6.79 -4.28 7.98
CA PHE A 138 5.56 -3.92 8.66
C PHE A 138 4.44 -4.89 8.31
N LEU A 139 3.57 -5.14 9.29
CA LEU A 139 2.27 -5.74 9.09
C LEU A 139 1.22 -4.78 9.65
N ASP A 140 0.52 -4.10 8.75
CA ASP A 140 -0.45 -3.09 9.12
C ASP A 140 -1.81 -3.73 9.37
N ARG A 141 -2.28 -3.62 10.62
CA ARG A 141 -3.64 -4.01 10.97
C ARG A 141 -4.54 -2.78 10.97
N HIS A 142 -5.31 -2.65 9.90
CA HIS A 142 -6.32 -1.60 9.76
C HIS A 142 -7.60 -1.94 10.54
N ILE A 143 -8.16 -0.94 11.22
CA ILE A 143 -9.34 -1.09 12.08
C ILE A 143 -10.48 -0.31 11.46
N PHE A 144 -11.57 -1.02 11.17
CA PHE A 144 -12.82 -0.45 10.67
C PHE A 144 -13.95 -0.73 11.63
N TYR A 145 -14.79 0.28 11.88
CA TYR A 145 -15.94 0.16 12.75
C TYR A 145 -17.01 1.18 12.37
N ASP A 146 -18.27 0.75 12.33
CA ASP A 146 -19.43 1.61 12.07
C ASP A 146 -19.27 2.51 10.82
N GLY A 147 -18.80 1.91 9.73
CA GLY A 147 -18.60 2.61 8.45
C GLY A 147 -17.46 3.62 8.46
N LYS A 148 -16.54 3.53 9.44
CA LYS A 148 -15.40 4.44 9.58
C LYS A 148 -14.08 3.69 9.67
N TYR A 149 -13.04 4.27 9.09
CA TYR A 149 -11.67 3.88 9.34
C TYR A 149 -11.17 4.54 10.62
N LEU A 150 -10.73 3.73 11.59
CA LEU A 150 -10.29 4.20 12.91
C LEU A 150 -8.77 4.35 13.02
N GLY A 151 -8.01 3.72 12.12
CA GLY A 151 -6.55 3.78 12.10
C GLY A 151 -5.89 2.41 11.91
N ALA A 152 -4.57 2.41 12.01
CA ALA A 152 -3.73 1.23 11.85
C ALA A 152 -2.95 0.91 13.14
N GLN A 153 -2.85 -0.37 13.47
CA GLN A 153 -1.86 -0.89 14.39
C GLN A 153 -0.67 -1.42 13.59
N LEU A 154 0.52 -0.87 13.83
CA LEU A 154 1.74 -1.25 13.13
C LEU A 154 2.44 -2.40 13.87
N PHE A 155 2.35 -3.62 13.34
CA PHE A 155 3.21 -4.72 13.76
C PHE A 155 4.50 -4.71 12.96
N THR A 156 5.57 -5.23 13.54
CA THR A 156 6.89 -5.26 12.91
C THR A 156 7.46 -6.65 12.98
N ALA A 157 8.03 -7.11 11.87
CA ALA A 157 8.66 -8.42 11.76
C ALA A 157 10.04 -8.33 11.13
N LEU A 158 10.88 -9.30 11.48
CA LEU A 158 12.15 -9.52 10.81
C LEU A 158 12.07 -10.84 10.04
N LEU A 159 12.34 -10.77 8.74
CA LEU A 159 12.39 -11.90 7.84
C LEU A 159 13.56 -12.81 8.19
N GLU A 160 13.32 -14.09 8.36
CA GLU A 160 14.36 -15.11 8.55
C GLU A 160 14.15 -16.26 7.57
N ASN A 161 15.19 -17.07 7.37
CA ASN A 161 15.10 -18.36 6.67
C ASN A 161 14.30 -18.35 5.35
N TYR A 162 14.48 -17.31 4.53
CA TYR A 162 13.88 -17.19 3.19
C TYR A 162 12.35 -17.35 3.18
N ALA A 163 11.63 -16.42 3.82
CA ALA A 163 10.16 -16.33 3.97
C ALA A 163 9.56 -16.78 5.32
N GLN A 164 10.31 -16.67 6.42
CA GLN A 164 9.81 -16.90 7.78
C GLN A 164 9.87 -15.61 8.61
N PRO A 165 8.85 -14.75 8.55
CA PRO A 165 8.82 -13.55 9.37
C PRO A 165 8.58 -13.92 10.84
N ARG A 166 9.41 -13.37 11.73
CA ARG A 166 9.18 -13.42 13.19
C ARG A 166 8.89 -12.02 13.72
N PRO A 167 8.13 -11.86 14.81
CA PRO A 167 8.04 -10.58 15.50
C PRO A 167 9.44 -10.04 15.82
N MET A 168 9.63 -8.74 15.60
CA MET A 168 10.85 -8.06 16.04
C MET A 168 10.92 -8.04 17.57
N THR A 169 12.14 -8.09 18.10
CA THR A 169 12.43 -7.68 19.48
C THR A 169 12.17 -6.18 19.65
N ASP A 170 12.07 -5.71 20.90
CA ASP A 170 11.82 -4.29 21.18
C ASP A 170 12.89 -3.38 20.55
N ASP A 171 14.18 -3.74 20.66
CA ASP A 171 15.29 -2.99 20.05
C ASP A 171 15.25 -2.96 18.51
N GLU A 172 14.90 -4.09 17.87
CA GLU A 172 14.75 -4.16 16.41
C GLU A 172 13.57 -3.30 15.95
N ARG A 173 12.46 -3.36 16.69
CA ARG A 173 11.26 -2.58 16.43
C ARG A 173 11.50 -1.09 16.60
N GLU A 174 12.16 -0.66 17.67
CA GLU A 174 12.49 0.74 17.92
C GLU A 174 13.25 1.34 16.74
N LYS A 175 14.31 0.68 16.29
CA LYS A 175 15.12 1.12 15.13
C LYS A 175 14.31 1.23 13.84
N LEU A 176 13.45 0.25 13.56
CA LEU A 176 12.60 0.30 12.37
C LEU A 176 11.61 1.48 12.45
N LEU A 177 11.02 1.70 13.62
CA LEU A 177 10.09 2.81 13.82
C LEU A 177 10.81 4.16 13.72
N GLU A 178 12.00 4.32 14.31
CA GLU A 178 12.82 5.53 14.16
C GLU A 178 13.08 5.86 12.69
N ASP A 179 13.56 4.87 11.91
CA ASP A 179 13.83 5.04 10.48
C ASP A 179 12.56 5.41 9.68
N ALA A 180 11.45 4.72 9.93
CA ALA A 180 10.20 4.92 9.20
C ALA A 180 9.52 6.25 9.54
N PHE A 181 9.56 6.65 10.81
CA PHE A 181 8.95 7.91 11.29
C PHE A 181 9.83 9.13 11.06
N ASN A 182 11.12 8.98 10.75
CA ASN A 182 12.00 10.09 10.43
C ASN A 182 11.49 10.97 9.26
N TYR A 183 10.73 10.37 8.34
CA TYR A 183 10.15 11.06 7.17
C TYR A 183 8.63 11.20 7.24
N PHE A 184 8.01 10.81 8.36
CA PHE A 184 6.55 10.82 8.51
C PHE A 184 6.00 12.24 8.42
N GLN A 185 4.90 12.41 7.68
CA GLN A 185 4.16 13.67 7.63
C GLN A 185 2.75 13.52 8.20
N TYR A 186 2.34 14.50 9.00
CA TYR A 186 0.94 14.72 9.37
C TYR A 186 0.48 16.03 8.73
N ILE A 187 -0.42 15.93 7.75
CA ILE A 187 -0.91 17.05 6.95
C ILE A 187 -2.44 17.01 7.04
N PRO A 188 -3.08 17.80 7.92
CA PRO A 188 -4.53 17.75 8.13
C PRO A 188 -5.35 18.30 6.96
#